data_AF-A0A512MGU2-F1
#
_entry.id   AF-A0A512MGU2-F1
#
_cell.length_a   1.000
_cell.length_b   1.000
_cell.length_c   1.000
_cell.angle_alpha   90.00
_cell.angle_beta   90.00
_cell.angle_gamma   90.00
#
_symmetry.space_group_name_H-M   'P 1'
#
loop_
_entity.id
_entity.type
_entity.pdbx_description
1 polymer ?
#
loop_
_entity_poly.entity_id
_entity_poly.type
_entity_poly.pdbx_seq_one_letter_code
_entity_poly.pdbx_strand_id
1 'polypeptide(L)'
;MDKLNRYMHLDFGPCGIHGPTDPVVYEDRYIRAKVEIPRKCLRCCFLFNDIIHGFSCRKDAEKWGDCYRGLDWGQWQPDRIFFDLPHPKVTTKALADAAHVNDLKAFVIEYRRANPGLSMDEARRDFARIRELISSGAEG
;
A
#
# COMPACT_ATOMS: atom_id res chain seq x y z
N MET A 1 9.15 -22.44 11.55
CA MET A 1 8.75 -21.61 10.40
C MET A 1 10.01 -21.17 9.68
N ASP A 2 10.22 -21.74 8.50
CA ASP A 2 11.42 -21.57 7.67
C ASP A 2 11.57 -20.13 7.18
N LYS A 3 12.74 -19.54 7.43
CA LYS A 3 13.10 -18.22 6.93
C LYS A 3 13.58 -18.38 5.48
N LEU A 4 12.67 -18.36 4.51
CA LEU A 4 13.05 -18.13 3.12
C LEU A 4 13.71 -16.75 3.01
N ASN A 5 15.04 -16.72 2.88
CA ASN A 5 15.82 -15.57 2.42
C ASN A 5 15.53 -14.21 3.10
N ARG A 6 15.36 -14.17 4.43
CA ARG A 6 15.16 -12.91 5.21
C ARG A 6 13.88 -12.12 4.89
N TYR A 7 12.99 -12.62 4.05
CA TYR A 7 11.73 -11.94 3.74
C TYR A 7 10.58 -12.62 4.48
N MET A 8 9.78 -11.84 5.22
CA MET A 8 8.58 -12.35 5.86
C MET A 8 7.49 -12.59 4.81
N HIS A 9 6.52 -13.47 5.12
CA HIS A 9 5.32 -13.77 4.31
C HIS A 9 4.45 -12.53 3.96
N LEU A 10 4.83 -11.32 4.39
CA LEU A 10 4.12 -10.06 4.16
C LEU A 10 5.01 -8.99 3.50
N ASP A 11 6.27 -9.30 3.19
CA ASP A 11 7.27 -8.32 2.75
C ASP A 11 7.29 -8.11 1.23
N PHE A 12 6.10 -8.01 0.63
CA PHE A 12 5.93 -8.00 -0.81
C PHE A 12 6.28 -6.65 -1.50
N GLY A 13 6.76 -5.65 -0.74
CA GLY A 13 7.06 -4.31 -1.24
C GLY A 13 5.83 -3.49 -1.68
N PRO A 14 6.00 -2.25 -2.16
CA PRO A 14 4.90 -1.43 -2.65
C PRO A 14 4.33 -1.97 -3.99
N CYS A 15 3.01 -1.92 -4.13
CA CYS A 15 2.35 -2.30 -5.38
C CYS A 15 2.49 -1.18 -6.42
N GLY A 16 3.40 -1.33 -7.38
CA GLY A 16 3.58 -0.40 -8.50
C GLY A 16 2.44 -0.29 -9.53
N ILE A 17 1.26 -0.84 -9.24
CA ILE A 17 0.04 -0.57 -10.04
C ILE A 17 -0.60 0.69 -9.47
N HIS A 18 -0.71 1.72 -10.33
CA HIS A 18 -1.38 2.96 -10.00
C HIS A 18 -2.89 2.77 -9.94
N GLY A 19 -3.51 3.40 -8.95
CA GLY A 19 -4.96 3.45 -8.80
C GLY A 19 -5.37 3.57 -7.35
N PRO A 20 -6.68 3.77 -7.10
CA PRO A 20 -7.21 3.95 -5.75
C PRO A 20 -7.02 2.68 -4.90
N THR A 21 -6.69 2.87 -3.62
CA THR A 21 -6.46 1.79 -2.65
C THR A 21 -7.58 1.65 -1.64
N ASP A 22 -8.67 2.39 -1.82
CA ASP A 22 -9.86 2.26 -0.99
C ASP A 22 -10.44 0.84 -1.11
N PRO A 23 -10.95 0.27 -0.01
CA PRO A 23 -11.55 -1.06 -0.02
C PRO A 23 -12.84 -1.03 -0.83
N VAL A 24 -13.01 -2.02 -1.70
CA VAL A 24 -14.24 -2.25 -2.45
C VAL A 24 -14.59 -3.74 -2.39
N VAL A 25 -15.88 -4.02 -2.26
CA VAL A 25 -16.38 -5.39 -2.27
C VAL A 25 -16.24 -5.96 -3.68
N TYR A 26 -15.46 -7.04 -3.81
CA TYR A 26 -15.42 -7.82 -5.03
C TYR A 26 -16.51 -8.89 -4.98
N GLU A 27 -17.47 -8.81 -5.92
CA GLU A 27 -18.47 -9.84 -6.15
C GLU A 27 -18.33 -10.34 -7.59
N ASP A 28 -18.08 -11.65 -7.76
CA ASP A 28 -18.19 -12.32 -9.04
C ASP A 28 -19.34 -13.32 -8.97
N ARG A 29 -20.06 -13.48 -10.07
CA ARG A 29 -21.20 -14.40 -10.25
C ARG A 29 -20.87 -15.86 -9.93
N TYR A 30 -19.58 -16.21 -9.88
CA TYR A 30 -19.09 -17.53 -9.52
C TYR A 30 -18.49 -17.63 -8.11
N ILE A 31 -18.24 -16.51 -7.43
CA ILE A 31 -17.55 -16.46 -6.14
C ILE A 31 -18.54 -15.97 -5.07
N ARG A 32 -18.93 -16.88 -4.16
CA ARG A 32 -19.85 -16.56 -3.05
C ARG A 32 -19.23 -15.74 -1.93
N ALA A 33 -17.90 -15.69 -1.86
CA ALA A 33 -17.18 -14.95 -0.82
C ALA A 33 -17.16 -13.45 -1.16
N LYS A 34 -17.69 -12.63 -0.26
CA LYS A 34 -17.53 -11.17 -0.30
C LYS A 34 -16.21 -10.85 0.39
N VAL A 35 -15.25 -10.33 -0.35
CA VAL A 35 -14.01 -9.80 0.23
C VAL A 35 -13.85 -8.35 -0.19
N GLU A 36 -13.22 -7.59 0.68
CA GLU A 36 -12.78 -6.25 0.38
C GLU A 36 -11.37 -6.31 -0.18
N ILE A 37 -11.20 -5.78 -1.40
CA ILE A 37 -9.90 -5.63 -2.05
C ILE A 37 -9.68 -4.17 -2.41
N PRO A 38 -8.43 -3.71 -2.62
CA PRO A 38 -8.18 -2.35 -3.11
C PRO A 38 -8.86 -2.12 -4.46
N ARG A 39 -9.51 -0.96 -4.66
CA ARG A 39 -10.22 -0.64 -5.92
C ARG A 39 -9.38 -0.81 -7.18
N LYS A 40 -8.09 -0.47 -7.12
CA LYS A 40 -7.14 -0.69 -8.21
C LYS A 40 -6.98 -2.16 -8.62
N CYS A 41 -7.26 -3.10 -7.72
CA CYS A 41 -7.16 -4.52 -7.97
C CYS A 41 -8.36 -5.09 -8.74
N LEU A 42 -9.53 -4.43 -8.72
CA LEU A 42 -10.75 -4.89 -9.43
C LEU A 42 -10.52 -5.23 -10.90
N ARG A 43 -9.63 -4.48 -11.57
CA ARG A 43 -9.31 -4.64 -13.00
C ARG A 43 -7.86 -5.03 -13.23
N CYS A 44 -7.15 -5.43 -12.18
CA CYS A 44 -5.74 -5.76 -12.27
C CYS A 44 -5.57 -7.18 -12.82
N CYS A 45 -4.72 -7.36 -13.83
CA CYS A 45 -4.42 -8.67 -14.43
C CYS A 45 -3.69 -9.64 -13.47
N PHE A 46 -3.19 -9.11 -12.35
CA PHE A 46 -2.55 -9.87 -11.29
C PHE A 46 -3.52 -10.30 -10.18
N LEU A 47 -4.79 -9.87 -10.23
CA LEU A 47 -5.81 -10.40 -9.33
C LEU A 47 -6.03 -11.89 -9.66
N PHE A 48 -5.95 -12.73 -8.64
CA PHE A 48 -6.14 -14.16 -8.73
C PHE A 48 -7.00 -14.62 -7.55
N ASN A 49 -7.83 -15.64 -7.75
CA ASN A 49 -8.59 -16.27 -6.69
C ASN A 49 -8.25 -17.75 -6.66
N ASP A 50 -7.77 -18.21 -5.52
CA ASP A 50 -7.44 -19.60 -5.25
C ASP A 50 -8.40 -20.18 -4.19
N ILE A 51 -8.68 -21.47 -4.28
CA ILE A 51 -9.60 -22.13 -3.33
C ILE A 51 -8.98 -22.20 -1.92
N ILE A 52 -7.64 -22.29 -1.83
CA ILE A 52 -6.92 -22.43 -0.56
C ILE A 52 -6.56 -21.05 0.01
N HIS A 53 -6.09 -20.13 -0.83
CA HIS A 53 -5.58 -18.82 -0.40
C HIS A 53 -6.57 -17.66 -0.58
N GLY A 54 -7.71 -17.89 -1.22
CA GLY A 54 -8.69 -16.86 -1.54
C GLY A 54 -8.15 -15.83 -2.54
N PHE A 55 -8.62 -14.59 -2.41
CA PHE A 55 -8.20 -13.50 -3.28
C PHE A 55 -6.76 -13.08 -3.00
N SER A 56 -5.91 -13.13 -4.02
CA SER A 56 -4.49 -12.91 -3.92
C SER A 56 -3.93 -12.17 -5.15
N CYS A 57 -2.79 -11.53 -4.98
CA CYS A 57 -2.05 -10.87 -6.05
C CYS A 57 -0.86 -11.72 -6.49
N ARG A 58 -0.84 -12.11 -7.77
CA ARG A 58 0.23 -12.91 -8.38
C ARG A 58 1.33 -12.11 -9.06
N LYS A 59 1.37 -10.79 -8.85
CA LYS A 59 2.35 -9.90 -9.52
C LYS A 59 3.79 -10.36 -9.35
N ASP A 60 4.12 -10.87 -8.16
CA ASP A 60 5.47 -11.33 -7.82
C ASP A 60 5.56 -12.87 -7.77
N ALA A 61 4.67 -13.60 -8.46
CA ALA A 61 4.69 -15.06 -8.50
C ALA A 61 6.02 -15.62 -9.05
N GLU A 62 6.67 -14.91 -9.98
CA GLU A 62 8.00 -15.29 -10.48
C GLU A 62 9.09 -15.26 -9.38
N LYS A 63 8.90 -14.46 -8.33
CA LYS A 63 9.83 -14.37 -7.19
C LYS A 63 9.46 -15.29 -6.04
N TRP A 64 8.16 -15.42 -5.76
CA TRP A 64 7.65 -16.08 -4.56
C TRP A 64 6.98 -17.44 -4.83
N GLY A 65 6.86 -17.84 -6.10
CA GLY A 65 6.13 -19.05 -6.49
C GLY A 65 4.66 -18.95 -6.06
N ASP A 66 4.20 -19.97 -5.33
CA ASP A 66 2.84 -20.08 -4.83
C ASP A 66 2.57 -19.25 -3.55
N CYS A 67 3.57 -18.57 -3.01
CA CYS A 67 3.40 -17.65 -1.88
C CYS A 67 2.86 -16.29 -2.36
N TYR A 68 1.60 -16.26 -2.77
CA TYR A 68 0.94 -15.05 -3.28
C TYR A 68 0.68 -14.02 -2.17
N ARG A 69 0.55 -12.74 -2.54
CA ARG A 69 0.13 -11.70 -1.61
C ARG A 69 -1.39 -11.77 -1.42
N GLY A 70 -1.86 -12.20 -0.25
CA GLY A 70 -3.27 -12.16 0.11
C GLY A 70 -3.85 -10.75 -0.02
N LEU A 71 -5.00 -10.64 -0.69
CA LEU A 71 -5.77 -9.41 -0.89
C LEU A 71 -7.04 -9.37 -0.04
N ASP A 72 -7.40 -10.48 0.61
CA ASP A 72 -8.44 -10.47 1.63
C ASP A 72 -7.93 -9.66 2.84
N TRP A 73 -8.35 -8.40 2.88
CA TRP A 73 -8.01 -7.51 3.98
C TRP A 73 -8.86 -7.80 5.22
N GLY A 74 -9.85 -8.69 5.20
CA GLY A 74 -10.64 -9.06 6.39
C GLY A 74 -11.04 -7.87 7.27
N GLN A 75 -10.76 -7.95 8.58
CA GLN A 75 -10.75 -6.80 9.52
C GLN A 75 -9.33 -6.27 9.79
N TRP A 76 -8.39 -6.56 8.91
CA TRP A 76 -7.01 -6.13 9.04
C TRP A 76 -6.94 -4.60 8.84
N GLN A 77 -6.73 -3.89 9.95
CA GLN A 77 -6.28 -2.52 9.93
C GLN A 77 -4.75 -2.51 9.96
N PRO A 78 -4.07 -1.95 8.95
CA PRO A 78 -2.62 -1.82 9.00
C PRO A 78 -2.21 -0.88 10.13
N ASP A 79 -1.21 -1.27 10.93
CA ASP A 79 -0.58 -0.38 11.92
C ASP A 79 -0.06 0.92 11.29
N ARG A 80 0.21 0.90 9.97
CA ARG A 80 0.63 2.04 9.17
C ARG A 80 -0.03 2.04 7.79
N ILE A 81 -0.73 3.12 7.48
CA ILE A 81 -1.20 3.39 6.12
C ILE A 81 0.01 3.69 5.23
N PHE A 82 0.20 2.89 4.18
CA PHE A 82 1.15 3.17 3.12
C PHE A 82 0.52 4.12 2.11
N PHE A 83 1.24 5.17 1.73
CA PHE A 83 0.84 6.14 0.72
C PHE A 83 1.97 6.38 -0.27
N ASP A 84 1.62 6.87 -1.46
CA ASP A 84 2.58 7.33 -2.45
C ASP A 84 2.37 8.82 -2.75
N LEU A 85 3.48 9.54 -2.90
CA LEU A 85 3.49 10.88 -3.47
C LEU A 85 3.13 10.81 -4.96
N PRO A 86 2.48 11.85 -5.50
CA PRO A 86 2.10 11.88 -6.91
C PRO A 86 3.37 11.88 -7.79
N HIS A 87 3.36 11.05 -8.84
CA HIS A 87 4.46 10.99 -9.81
C HIS A 87 4.79 12.41 -10.33
N PRO A 88 6.09 12.80 -10.46
CA PRO A 88 7.30 11.97 -10.42
C PRO A 88 7.96 11.81 -9.04
N LYS A 89 7.26 12.18 -7.96
CA LYS A 89 7.84 12.21 -6.61
C LYS A 89 8.08 10.79 -6.07
N VAL A 90 9.24 10.60 -5.45
CA VAL A 90 9.66 9.39 -4.78
C VAL A 90 9.20 9.41 -3.33
N THR A 91 8.43 8.40 -2.95
CA THR A 91 8.07 8.15 -1.55
C THR A 91 9.06 7.19 -0.91
N THR A 92 9.56 7.53 0.28
CA THR A 92 10.42 6.65 1.08
C THR A 92 9.70 6.24 2.35
N LYS A 93 10.15 5.12 2.96
CA LYS A 93 9.63 4.70 4.27
C LYS A 93 9.80 5.78 5.35
N ALA A 94 10.91 6.51 5.31
CA ALA A 94 11.17 7.60 6.27
C ALA A 94 10.14 8.75 6.15
N LEU A 95 9.61 9.02 4.95
CA LEU A 95 8.49 9.97 4.78
C LEU A 95 7.20 9.45 5.42
N ALA A 96 6.89 8.18 5.21
CA ALA A 96 5.73 7.54 5.84
C ALA A 96 5.83 7.60 7.37
N ASP A 97 7.00 7.24 7.91
CA ASP A 97 7.25 7.22 9.34
C ASP A 97 7.10 8.64 9.95
N ALA A 98 7.68 9.65 9.30
CA ALA A 98 7.56 11.05 9.73
C ALA A 98 6.11 11.57 9.69
N ALA A 99 5.33 11.19 8.69
CA ALA A 99 3.92 11.57 8.59
C ALA A 99 3.03 10.90 9.67
N HIS A 100 3.33 9.64 10.00
CA HIS A 100 2.62 8.90 11.06
C HIS A 100 2.87 9.48 12.44
N VAL A 101 4.11 9.88 12.76
CA VAL A 101 4.45 10.51 14.05
C VAL A 101 4.23 12.04 14.08
N ASN A 102 3.66 12.60 13.00
CA ASN A 102 3.39 14.04 12.85
C ASN A 102 4.66 14.92 12.97
N ASP A 103 5.81 14.45 12.47
CA ASP A 103 7.06 15.20 12.44
C ASP A 103 7.27 15.86 11.06
N LEU A 104 6.77 17.10 10.93
CA LEU A 104 6.94 17.90 9.72
C LEU A 104 8.43 18.16 9.39
N LYS A 105 9.29 18.31 10.41
CA LYS A 105 10.70 18.64 10.19
C LYS A 105 11.42 17.45 9.55
N ALA A 106 11.27 16.26 10.13
CA ALA A 106 11.83 15.04 9.57
C ALA A 106 11.29 14.78 8.16
N PHE A 107 9.99 15.00 7.95
CA PHE A 107 9.36 14.85 6.64
C PHE A 107 9.98 15.77 5.59
N VAL A 108 10.10 17.07 5.86
CA VAL A 108 10.65 18.04 4.89
C VAL A 108 12.12 17.75 4.56
N ILE A 109 12.92 17.34 5.55
CA ILE A 109 14.33 16.96 5.36
C ILE A 109 14.42 15.77 4.40
N GLU A 110 13.68 14.70 4.70
CA GLU A 110 13.68 13.50 3.87
C GLU A 110 13.09 13.77 2.48
N TYR A 111 12.05 14.59 2.41
CA TYR A 111 11.33 14.89 1.16
C TYR A 111 12.27 15.54 0.16
N ARG A 112 13.06 16.53 0.62
CA ARG A 112 14.05 17.21 -0.23
C ARG A 112 15.26 16.35 -0.53
N ARG A 113 15.62 15.42 0.36
CA ARG A 113 16.68 14.43 0.11
C ARG A 113 16.29 13.46 -1.01
N ALA A 114 15.08 12.91 -0.93
CA ALA A 114 14.55 11.94 -1.89
C ALA A 114 14.09 12.59 -3.20
N ASN A 115 13.70 13.87 -3.17
CA ASN A 115 13.20 14.62 -4.32
C ASN A 115 13.97 15.95 -4.47
N PRO A 116 15.19 15.92 -5.03
CA PRO A 116 15.98 17.13 -5.26
C PRO A 116 15.23 18.13 -6.15
N GLY A 117 15.28 19.41 -5.79
CA GLY A 117 14.67 20.49 -6.58
C GLY A 117 13.23 20.85 -6.21
N LEU A 118 12.55 20.06 -5.37
CA LEU A 118 11.21 20.41 -4.88
C LEU A 118 11.26 21.42 -3.73
N SER A 119 10.24 22.29 -3.68
CA SER A 119 10.16 23.40 -2.73
C SER A 119 9.68 22.96 -1.33
N MET A 120 9.95 23.80 -0.32
CA MET A 120 9.43 23.58 1.03
C MET A 120 7.90 23.68 1.10
N ASP A 121 7.28 24.51 0.25
CA ASP A 121 5.83 24.67 0.21
C ASP A 121 5.15 23.45 -0.38
N GLU A 122 5.75 22.79 -1.37
CA GLU A 122 5.29 21.49 -1.86
C GLU A 122 5.37 20.41 -0.78
N ALA A 123 6.50 20.34 -0.06
CA ALA A 123 6.66 19.38 1.02
C ALA A 123 5.59 19.57 2.12
N ARG A 124 5.28 20.81 2.48
CA ARG A 124 4.23 21.14 3.47
C ARG A 124 2.83 20.76 2.97
N ARG A 125 2.50 21.04 1.71
CA ARG A 125 1.22 20.67 1.10
C ARG A 125 1.03 19.16 1.05
N ASP A 126 2.05 18.43 0.60
CA ASP A 126 1.98 16.97 0.55
C ASP A 126 1.87 16.36 1.95
N PHE A 127 2.62 16.89 2.93
CA PHE A 127 2.51 16.48 4.32
C PHE A 127 1.09 16.65 4.86
N ALA A 128 0.47 17.81 4.64
CA ALA A 128 -0.90 18.08 5.08
C ALA A 128 -1.90 17.10 4.45
N ARG A 129 -1.82 16.88 3.13
CA ARG A 129 -2.66 15.91 2.42
C ARG A 129 -2.51 14.49 2.97
N ILE A 130 -1.28 14.07 3.25
CA ILE A 130 -1.00 12.76 3.83
C ILE A 130 -1.55 12.64 5.25
N ARG A 131 -1.43 13.69 6.06
CA ARG A 131 -1.98 13.72 7.42
C ARG A 131 -3.50 13.59 7.41
N GLU A 132 -4.18 14.27 6.49
CA GLU A 132 -5.62 14.11 6.29
C GLU A 132 -5.98 12.66 5.93
N LEU A 133 -5.24 12.02 5.02
CA LEU A 133 -5.43 10.61 4.68
C LEU A 133 -5.25 9.70 5.89
N ILE A 134 -4.20 9.91 6.69
CA ILE A 134 -3.93 9.12 7.90
C ILE A 134 -5.05 9.30 8.93
N SER A 135 -5.52 10.53 9.15
CA SER A 135 -6.62 10.83 10.07
C SER A 135 -7.94 10.22 9.59
N SER A 136 -8.27 10.31 8.31
CA SER A 136 -9.51 9.74 7.75
C SER A 136 -9.52 8.20 7.73
N GLY A 137 -8.34 7.56 7.63
CA GLY A 137 -8.20 6.11 7.69
C GLY A 137 -8.17 5.55 9.11
N ALA A 138 -8.17 6.39 10.15
CA ALA A 138 -8.21 5.97 11.55
C ALA A 138 -9.64 5.93 12.14
N GLU A 139 -10.64 6.42 11.41
CA GLU A 139 -12.04 6.53 11.85
C GLU A 139 -12.98 5.46 11.26
N GLY A 140 -12.44 4.49 10.50
CA GLY A 140 -13.20 3.37 9.89
C GLY A 140 -12.72 2.01 10.39
#